data_AF-A0A453GVV7-F1
#
_entry.id   AF-A0A453GVV7-F1
#
_cell.length_a   1.000
_cell.length_b   1.000
_cell.length_c   1.000
_cell.angle_alpha   90.00
_cell.angle_beta   90.00
_cell.angle_gamma   90.00
#
_symmetry.space_group_name_H-M   'P 1'
#
loop_
_entity.id
_entity.type
_entity.pdbx_description
1 polymer ?
#
loop_
_entity_poly.entity_id
_entity_poly.type
_entity_poly.pdbx_seq_one_letter_code
_entity_poly.pdbx_strand_id
1 'polypeptide(L)'
;FVSSSPHGRRRLTHTTTAWSPARIRLVSRSAPSRNPLRRSSSSSEPAPGVAGDEGEYVDREVEEDRDERYGFEMEVRKLPGKKNRRLVRARVRVGAPLRAVWATLTDYEGLAGFIPGLSECRLLHQDKAFARLYQVGEQDLALGFKFNAKGTIDCYEGEMELLPESGARRREIDFNMVDGDFKVFQGKWSVQERRAKLIA
;
A
#
# COMPACT_ATOMS: atom_id res chain seq x y z
N PHE A 1 15.96 69.09 -15.69
CA PHE A 1 16.66 68.81 -14.42
C PHE A 1 15.82 67.85 -13.59
N VAL A 2 16.50 66.84 -13.06
CA VAL A 2 16.00 65.65 -12.37
C VAL A 2 15.53 66.00 -10.95
N SER A 3 14.48 65.35 -10.46
CA SER A 3 14.47 64.87 -9.07
C SER A 3 13.43 63.76 -8.88
N SER A 4 13.96 62.55 -8.75
CA SER A 4 13.28 61.31 -8.37
C SER A 4 13.50 61.06 -6.87
N SER A 5 12.44 60.67 -6.16
CA SER A 5 12.52 60.10 -4.80
C SER A 5 12.22 58.60 -4.85
N PRO A 6 12.99 57.72 -4.18
CA PRO A 6 12.75 56.29 -4.22
C PRO A 6 11.89 55.82 -3.04
N HIS A 7 10.93 54.93 -3.32
CA HIS A 7 10.25 54.13 -2.30
C HIS A 7 11.06 52.85 -2.03
N GLY A 8 11.42 52.65 -0.76
CA GLY A 8 12.13 51.47 -0.29
C GLY A 8 11.28 50.20 -0.40
N ARG A 9 11.75 49.22 -1.17
CA ARG A 9 11.24 47.84 -1.14
C ARG A 9 12.01 47.05 -0.08
N ARG A 10 11.34 46.68 1.01
CA ARG A 10 11.80 45.64 1.94
C ARG A 10 11.66 44.27 1.27
N ARG A 11 12.79 43.56 1.14
CA ARG A 11 12.86 42.17 0.66
C ARG A 11 12.67 41.24 1.86
N LEU A 12 11.56 40.50 1.89
CA LEU A 12 11.35 39.40 2.83
C LEU A 12 12.04 38.15 2.27
N THR A 13 13.05 37.66 2.98
CA THR A 13 13.70 36.37 2.69
C THR A 13 12.94 35.28 3.41
N HIS A 14 12.25 34.41 2.67
CA HIS A 14 11.68 33.19 3.21
C HIS A 14 12.78 32.12 3.30
N THR A 15 13.14 31.73 4.51
CA THR A 15 13.93 30.51 4.80
C THR A 15 13.03 29.29 4.57
N THR A 16 13.29 28.55 3.50
CA THR A 16 12.72 27.22 3.27
C THR A 16 13.52 26.20 4.10
N THR A 17 12.91 25.67 5.15
CA THR A 17 13.41 24.49 5.86
C THR A 17 13.09 23.27 5.00
N ALA A 18 14.12 22.67 4.40
CA ALA A 18 14.01 21.45 3.61
C ALA A 18 13.74 20.25 4.55
N TRP A 19 12.56 19.65 4.42
CA TRP A 19 12.22 18.40 5.10
C TRP A 19 12.77 17.24 4.27
N SER A 20 13.72 16.49 4.82
CA SER A 20 14.18 15.25 4.20
C SER A 20 13.19 14.12 4.49
N PRO A 21 12.58 13.47 3.48
CA PRO A 21 11.72 12.32 3.70
C PRO A 21 12.57 11.10 4.11
N ALA A 22 12.20 10.47 5.23
CA ALA A 22 12.81 9.22 5.67
C ALA A 22 12.43 8.11 4.67
N ARG A 23 13.44 7.54 3.99
CA ARG A 23 13.26 6.40 3.07
C ARG A 23 13.11 5.12 3.88
N ILE A 24 11.90 4.58 3.97
CA ILE A 24 11.68 3.22 4.49
C ILE A 24 12.13 2.24 3.40
N ARG A 25 13.23 1.52 3.65
CA ARG A 25 13.66 0.40 2.81
C ARG A 25 13.04 -0.88 3.36
N LEU A 26 12.04 -1.42 2.67
CA LEU A 26 11.57 -2.77 2.94
C LEU A 26 12.58 -3.76 2.31
N VAL A 27 13.50 -4.27 3.14
CA VAL A 27 14.43 -5.31 2.72
C VAL A 27 13.73 -6.65 2.85
N SER A 28 13.23 -7.19 1.73
CA SER A 28 12.76 -8.57 1.69
C SER A 28 13.97 -9.51 1.79
N ARG A 29 14.18 -10.09 2.98
CA ARG A 29 15.17 -11.15 3.18
C ARG A 29 14.61 -12.44 2.61
N SER A 30 15.02 -12.79 1.39
CA SER A 30 14.76 -14.11 0.82
C SER A 30 15.67 -15.14 1.52
N ALA A 31 15.06 -16.12 2.19
CA ALA A 31 15.78 -17.26 2.75
C ALA A 31 16.24 -18.22 1.61
N PRO A 32 17.39 -18.91 1.75
CA PRO A 32 17.91 -19.79 0.71
C PRO A 32 17.13 -21.11 0.66
N SER A 33 16.67 -21.46 -0.55
CA SER A 33 16.05 -22.75 -0.87
C SER A 33 17.05 -23.89 -0.68
N ARG A 34 16.79 -24.79 0.27
CA ARG A 34 17.54 -26.05 0.42
C ARG A 34 16.94 -27.10 -0.51
N ASN A 35 17.64 -27.34 -1.60
CA ASN A 35 17.47 -28.51 -2.45
C ASN A 35 17.96 -29.77 -1.71
N PRO A 36 17.27 -30.92 -1.84
CA PRO A 36 17.99 -32.18 -1.89
C PRO A 36 17.64 -32.95 -3.17
N LEU A 37 18.69 -33.18 -3.96
CA LEU A 37 18.75 -34.25 -4.96
C LEU A 37 18.47 -35.60 -4.28
N ARG A 38 17.53 -36.38 -4.81
CA ARG A 38 17.62 -37.84 -4.74
C ARG A 38 17.10 -38.49 -6.02
N ARG A 39 18.04 -39.12 -6.71
CA ARG A 39 17.92 -39.99 -7.89
C ARG A 39 17.39 -41.36 -7.45
N SER A 40 16.41 -41.92 -8.17
CA SER A 40 16.46 -43.28 -8.81
C SER A 40 15.06 -43.88 -9.12
N SER A 41 14.81 -44.10 -10.41
CA SER A 41 14.20 -45.28 -11.09
C SER A 41 12.84 -45.90 -10.71
N SER A 42 12.03 -46.07 -11.76
CA SER A 42 11.23 -47.26 -12.16
C SER A 42 9.71 -47.29 -11.91
N SER A 43 9.00 -47.40 -13.05
CA SER A 43 7.67 -47.96 -13.38
C SER A 43 6.60 -48.23 -12.30
N SER A 44 5.38 -47.74 -12.56
CA SER A 44 4.19 -48.53 -12.96
C SER A 44 2.89 -47.79 -12.59
N GLU A 45 1.90 -47.88 -13.48
CA GLU A 45 0.55 -47.28 -13.41
C GLU A 45 -0.33 -47.77 -12.22
N PRO A 46 -1.46 -47.08 -11.91
CA PRO A 46 -2.09 -47.09 -10.59
C PRO A 46 -3.25 -48.11 -10.45
N ALA A 47 -3.59 -48.46 -9.21
CA ALA A 47 -4.85 -49.10 -8.86
C ALA A 47 -5.60 -48.27 -7.79
N PRO A 48 -6.95 -48.17 -7.86
CA PRO A 48 -7.73 -47.23 -7.07
C PRO A 48 -8.27 -47.85 -5.77
N GLY A 49 -8.51 -46.98 -4.80
CA GLY A 49 -9.51 -47.20 -3.76
C GLY A 49 -8.97 -47.59 -2.40
N VAL A 50 -8.87 -46.60 -1.50
CA VAL A 50 -9.34 -46.70 -0.11
C VAL A 50 -9.74 -45.29 0.32
N ALA A 51 -10.98 -45.15 0.79
CA ALA A 51 -11.49 -43.95 1.43
C ALA A 51 -10.62 -43.62 2.67
N GLY A 52 -10.05 -42.42 2.68
CA GLY A 52 -9.30 -41.91 3.80
C GLY A 52 -9.52 -40.41 3.86
N ASP A 53 -10.36 -40.00 4.82
CA ASP A 53 -10.25 -38.75 5.56
C ASP A 53 -9.67 -37.58 4.74
N GLU A 54 -10.54 -36.82 4.07
CA GLU A 54 -10.15 -35.52 3.54
C GLU A 54 -10.00 -34.54 4.70
N GLY A 55 -8.97 -34.76 5.50
CA GLY A 55 -8.41 -33.79 6.41
C GLY A 55 -8.17 -32.51 5.60
N GLU A 56 -8.91 -31.49 5.99
CA GLU A 56 -8.80 -30.13 5.50
C GLU A 56 -7.31 -29.75 5.45
N TYR A 57 -6.73 -29.69 4.25
CA TYR A 57 -5.38 -29.14 4.05
C TYR A 57 -5.46 -27.64 4.31
N VAL A 58 -5.45 -27.28 5.59
CA VAL A 58 -5.39 -25.90 6.05
C VAL A 58 -3.94 -25.42 5.89
N ASP A 59 -3.52 -25.19 4.66
CA ASP A 59 -2.31 -24.42 4.36
C ASP A 59 -2.59 -22.93 4.61
N ARG A 60 -2.88 -22.58 5.88
CA ARG A 60 -2.98 -21.17 6.32
C ARG A 60 -1.58 -20.67 6.61
N GLU A 61 -0.77 -20.52 5.57
CA GLU A 61 0.45 -19.71 5.65
C GLU A 61 0.03 -18.24 5.82
N VAL A 62 0.15 -17.76 7.05
CA VAL A 62 0.01 -16.35 7.43
C VAL A 62 1.41 -15.80 7.65
N GLU A 63 1.80 -14.80 6.86
CA GLU A 63 3.05 -14.06 7.07
C GLU A 63 2.71 -12.78 7.86
N GLU A 64 3.34 -12.58 9.02
CA GLU A 64 3.15 -11.39 9.86
C GLU A 64 4.46 -10.61 10.05
N ASP A 65 4.37 -9.28 10.07
CA ASP A 65 5.48 -8.37 10.36
C ASP A 65 5.00 -7.20 11.23
N ARG A 66 5.82 -6.74 12.19
CA ARG A 66 5.44 -5.70 13.15
C ARG A 66 6.64 -4.84 13.56
N ASP A 67 6.43 -3.54 13.68
CA ASP A 67 7.40 -2.60 14.30
C ASP A 67 6.66 -1.67 15.27
N GLU A 68 6.85 -1.93 16.57
CA GLU A 68 6.18 -1.20 17.65
C GLU A 68 6.52 0.29 17.68
N ARG A 69 7.73 0.68 17.25
CA ARG A 69 8.17 2.09 17.27
C ARG A 69 7.29 2.96 16.39
N TYR A 70 6.84 2.41 15.27
CA TYR A 70 5.95 3.08 14.32
C TYR A 70 4.50 2.63 14.47
N GLY A 71 4.21 1.71 15.40
CA GLY A 71 2.92 1.02 15.46
C GLY A 71 2.55 0.38 14.13
N PHE A 72 3.54 -0.17 13.44
CA PHE A 72 3.40 -0.87 12.17
C PHE A 72 3.01 -2.33 12.42
N GLU A 73 2.01 -2.80 11.70
CA GLU A 73 1.52 -4.17 11.70
C GLU A 73 1.18 -4.53 10.25
N MET A 74 1.63 -5.69 9.78
CA MET A 74 1.32 -6.23 8.46
C MET A 74 1.04 -7.72 8.56
N GLU A 75 0.05 -8.14 7.80
CA GLU A 75 -0.36 -9.53 7.68
C GLU A 75 -0.67 -9.86 6.21
N VAL A 76 -0.13 -10.96 5.72
CA VAL A 76 -0.41 -11.49 4.39
C VAL A 76 -0.97 -12.91 4.52
N ARG A 77 -2.20 -13.11 4.03
CA ARG A 77 -2.87 -14.42 4.03
C ARG A 77 -3.08 -14.92 2.61
N LYS A 78 -2.74 -16.17 2.34
CA LYS A 78 -3.20 -16.87 1.12
C LYS A 78 -4.69 -17.19 1.24
N LEU A 79 -5.47 -16.90 0.21
CA LEU A 79 -6.91 -17.20 0.22
C LEU A 79 -7.18 -18.61 -0.32
N PRO A 80 -8.00 -19.42 0.39
CA PRO A 80 -8.27 -20.81 0.00
C PRO A 80 -9.00 -20.89 -1.34
N GLY A 81 -8.80 -22.00 -2.06
CA GLY A 81 -9.51 -22.31 -3.29
C GLY A 81 -9.06 -21.56 -4.55
N LYS A 82 -8.06 -20.66 -4.47
CA LYS A 82 -7.49 -19.97 -5.66
C LYS A 82 -5.98 -19.81 -5.56
N LYS A 83 -5.25 -20.39 -6.52
CA LYS A 83 -3.79 -20.15 -6.68
C LYS A 83 -3.55 -18.65 -6.92
N ASN A 84 -2.50 -18.10 -6.31
CA ASN A 84 -2.04 -16.71 -6.48
C ASN A 84 -3.00 -15.61 -6.00
N ARG A 85 -3.86 -15.88 -5.01
CA ARG A 85 -4.69 -14.86 -4.38
C ARG A 85 -4.23 -14.63 -2.94
N ARG A 86 -3.89 -13.38 -2.62
CA ARG A 86 -3.46 -12.96 -1.28
C ARG A 86 -4.35 -11.85 -0.76
N LEU A 87 -4.58 -11.82 0.55
CA LEU A 87 -5.15 -10.71 1.28
C LEU A 87 -4.02 -10.08 2.10
N VAL A 88 -3.80 -8.79 1.91
CA VAL A 88 -2.85 -8.01 2.71
C VAL A 88 -3.64 -7.09 3.63
N ARG A 89 -3.30 -7.10 4.92
CA ARG A 89 -3.78 -6.13 5.90
C ARG A 89 -2.56 -5.44 6.48
N ALA A 90 -2.53 -4.12 6.42
CA ALA A 90 -1.44 -3.34 7.01
C ALA A 90 -1.99 -2.14 7.77
N ARG A 91 -1.26 -1.73 8.80
CA ARG A 91 -1.57 -0.57 9.62
C ARG A 91 -0.29 0.09 10.09
N VAL A 92 -0.30 1.41 10.21
CA VAL A 92 0.81 2.20 10.76
C VAL A 92 0.27 3.41 11.51
N ARG A 93 1.02 3.94 12.49
CA ARG A 93 0.72 5.24 13.10
C ARG A 93 1.45 6.34 12.33
N VAL A 94 0.74 7.42 12.03
CA VAL A 94 1.30 8.59 11.35
C VAL A 94 1.19 9.79 12.27
N GLY A 95 2.32 10.46 12.51
CA GLY A 95 2.40 11.69 13.32
C GLY A 95 1.87 12.92 12.59
N ALA A 96 0.67 12.85 12.01
CA ALA A 96 0.06 13.95 11.25
C ALA A 96 -1.46 13.99 11.46
N PRO A 97 -2.11 15.17 11.32
CA PRO A 97 -3.55 15.27 11.36
C PRO A 97 -4.21 14.46 10.23
N LEU A 98 -5.41 13.90 10.47
CA LEU A 98 -6.17 13.13 9.47
C LEU A 98 -6.28 13.85 8.12
N ARG A 99 -6.56 15.16 8.14
CA ARG A 99 -6.66 15.97 6.92
C ARG A 99 -5.38 15.98 6.07
N ALA A 100 -4.22 15.95 6.70
CA ALA A 100 -2.93 16.02 6.01
C ALA A 100 -2.59 14.65 5.38
N VAL A 101 -2.83 13.57 6.13
CA VAL A 101 -2.70 12.20 5.60
C VAL A 101 -3.67 12.00 4.44
N TRP A 102 -4.93 12.43 4.60
CA TRP A 102 -5.93 12.34 3.55
C TRP A 102 -5.51 13.09 2.29
N ALA A 103 -5.13 14.36 2.41
CA ALA A 103 -4.67 15.16 1.28
C ALA A 103 -3.47 14.52 0.56
N THR A 104 -2.60 13.83 1.30
CA THR A 104 -1.46 13.10 0.71
C THR A 104 -1.92 11.85 -0.05
N LEU A 105 -2.88 11.10 0.48
CA LEU A 105 -3.39 9.87 -0.16
C LEU A 105 -4.24 10.15 -1.40
N THR A 106 -4.87 11.32 -1.48
CA THR A 106 -5.72 11.75 -2.61
C THR A 106 -5.02 12.73 -3.55
N ASP A 107 -3.76 13.08 -3.29
CA ASP A 107 -2.89 13.76 -4.26
C ASP A 107 -2.38 12.72 -5.28
N TYR A 108 -3.31 12.19 -6.07
CA TYR A 108 -3.06 11.02 -6.91
C TYR A 108 -1.89 11.21 -7.87
N GLU A 109 -1.75 12.39 -8.48
CA GLU A 109 -0.63 12.68 -9.38
C GLU A 109 0.72 12.77 -8.63
N GLY A 110 0.70 13.17 -7.36
CA GLY A 110 1.88 13.22 -6.50
C GLY A 110 2.33 11.87 -5.94
N LEU A 111 1.48 10.83 -5.96
CA LEU A 111 1.74 9.54 -5.30
C LEU A 111 3.03 8.86 -5.80
N ALA A 112 3.27 8.88 -7.11
CA ALA A 112 4.47 8.26 -7.71
C ALA A 112 5.78 8.94 -7.23
N GLY A 113 5.71 10.16 -6.70
CA GLY A 113 6.87 10.88 -6.18
C GLY A 113 7.45 10.28 -4.89
N PHE A 114 6.67 9.49 -4.15
CA PHE A 114 7.12 8.97 -2.85
C PHE A 114 6.73 7.51 -2.56
N ILE A 115 5.76 6.92 -3.26
CA ILE A 115 5.42 5.49 -3.07
C ILE A 115 6.47 4.62 -3.77
N PRO A 116 7.25 3.81 -3.01
CA PRO A 116 8.22 2.93 -3.63
C PRO A 116 7.54 1.92 -4.54
N GLY A 117 8.08 1.75 -5.74
CA GLY A 117 7.57 0.80 -6.72
C GLY A 117 6.36 1.28 -7.52
N LEU A 118 5.86 2.49 -7.29
CA LEU A 118 4.85 3.14 -8.14
C LEU A 118 5.56 4.12 -9.09
N SER A 119 5.73 3.73 -10.35
CA SER A 119 6.42 4.54 -11.36
C SER A 119 5.53 5.64 -11.96
N GLU A 120 4.22 5.39 -12.03
CA GLU A 120 3.25 6.33 -12.56
C GLU A 120 1.93 6.25 -11.80
N CYS A 121 1.32 7.40 -11.55
CA CYS A 121 -0.07 7.52 -11.12
C CYS A 121 -0.67 8.76 -11.79
N ARG A 122 -1.56 8.54 -12.75
CA ARG A 122 -2.14 9.59 -13.58
C ARG A 122 -3.64 9.66 -13.35
N LEU A 123 -4.15 10.86 -13.11
CA LEU A 123 -5.58 11.09 -12.96
C LEU A 123 -6.25 11.07 -14.35
N LEU A 124 -7.19 10.15 -14.56
CA LEU A 124 -7.93 10.03 -15.82
C LEU A 124 -9.29 10.73 -15.75
N HIS A 125 -9.97 10.63 -14.60
CA HIS A 125 -11.24 11.28 -14.34
C HIS A 125 -11.37 11.56 -12.84
N GLN A 126 -12.04 12.65 -12.48
CA GLN A 126 -12.34 12.99 -11.10
C GLN A 126 -13.73 13.61 -10.99
N ASP A 127 -14.44 13.22 -9.93
CA ASP A 127 -15.68 13.81 -9.46
C ASP A 127 -15.61 13.97 -7.93
N LYS A 128 -16.64 14.53 -7.29
CA LYS A 128 -16.65 14.93 -5.88
C LYS A 128 -16.18 13.84 -4.90
N ALA A 129 -16.52 12.59 -5.14
CA ALA A 129 -16.20 11.45 -4.28
C ALA A 129 -15.60 10.29 -5.07
N PHE A 130 -15.05 10.56 -6.26
CA PHE A 130 -14.57 9.55 -7.19
C PHE A 130 -13.33 10.02 -7.93
N ALA A 131 -12.38 9.10 -8.11
CA ALA A 131 -11.28 9.28 -9.03
C ALA A 131 -11.04 7.99 -9.81
N ARG A 132 -10.75 8.12 -11.11
CA ARG A 132 -10.22 7.05 -11.94
C ARG A 132 -8.77 7.34 -12.25
N LEU A 133 -7.91 6.39 -11.97
CA LEU A 133 -6.46 6.51 -12.06
C LEU A 133 -5.90 5.50 -13.04
N TYR A 134 -4.86 5.88 -13.77
CA TYR A 134 -3.96 4.92 -14.41
C TYR A 134 -2.69 4.81 -13.56
N GLN A 135 -2.33 3.59 -13.17
CA GLN A 135 -1.13 3.33 -12.38
C GLN A 135 -0.20 2.33 -13.06
N VAL A 136 1.10 2.53 -12.89
CA VAL A 136 2.14 1.59 -13.30
C VAL A 136 3.06 1.32 -12.11
N GLY A 137 3.05 0.07 -11.65
CA GLY A 137 3.98 -0.45 -10.66
C GLY A 137 5.24 -1.03 -11.32
N GLU A 138 6.41 -0.62 -10.85
CA GLU A 138 7.72 -1.12 -11.30
C GLU A 138 8.61 -1.41 -10.11
N GLN A 139 9.05 -2.67 -9.97
CA GLN A 139 9.95 -3.05 -8.89
C GLN A 139 11.01 -4.05 -9.37
N ASP A 140 12.26 -3.79 -9.03
CA ASP A 140 13.33 -4.78 -9.19
C ASP A 140 13.18 -5.86 -8.11
N LEU A 141 13.00 -7.10 -8.56
CA LEU A 141 12.96 -8.30 -7.74
C LEU A 141 14.36 -8.93 -7.66
N ALA A 142 14.51 -9.89 -6.74
CA ALA A 142 15.74 -10.67 -6.61
C ALA A 142 16.09 -11.38 -7.93
N LEU A 143 17.39 -11.65 -8.14
CA LEU A 143 17.92 -12.31 -9.35
C LEU A 143 17.72 -11.51 -10.65
N GLY A 144 17.54 -10.20 -10.57
CA GLY A 144 17.42 -9.32 -11.75
C GLY A 144 16.08 -9.42 -12.47
N PHE A 145 15.08 -10.09 -11.87
CA PHE A 145 13.72 -10.05 -12.36
C PHE A 145 13.13 -8.66 -12.15
N LYS A 146 12.33 -8.20 -13.12
CA LYS A 146 11.59 -6.94 -12.99
C LYS A 146 10.11 -7.26 -12.92
N PHE A 147 9.47 -6.73 -11.88
CA PHE A 147 8.02 -6.66 -11.81
C PHE A 147 7.58 -5.38 -12.52
N ASN A 148 6.70 -5.52 -13.51
CA ASN A 148 5.99 -4.41 -14.13
C ASN A 148 4.50 -4.81 -14.17
N ALA A 149 3.63 -3.94 -13.67
CA ALA A 149 2.20 -4.13 -13.77
C ALA A 149 1.50 -2.79 -13.92
N LYS A 150 0.45 -2.75 -14.74
CA LYS A 150 -0.40 -1.59 -14.93
C LYS A 150 -1.85 -1.88 -14.57
N GLY A 151 -2.57 -0.83 -14.22
CA GLY A 151 -4.01 -0.92 -13.98
C GLY A 151 -4.71 0.43 -14.03
N THR A 152 -5.93 0.41 -14.52
CA THR A 152 -6.92 1.47 -14.34
C THR A 152 -7.71 1.17 -13.08
N ILE A 153 -7.68 2.08 -12.11
CA ILE A 153 -8.24 1.90 -10.76
C ILE A 153 -9.28 2.96 -10.50
N ASP A 154 -10.46 2.52 -10.08
CA ASP A 154 -11.51 3.36 -9.54
C ASP A 154 -11.32 3.51 -8.03
N CYS A 155 -11.33 4.74 -7.55
CA CYS A 155 -11.23 5.11 -6.14
C CYS A 155 -12.50 5.86 -5.74
N TYR A 156 -13.15 5.41 -4.67
CA TYR A 156 -14.35 6.01 -4.09
C TYR A 156 -13.98 6.61 -2.74
N GLU A 157 -13.97 7.94 -2.69
CA GLU A 157 -13.59 8.72 -1.52
C GLU A 157 -14.80 8.93 -0.60
N GLY A 158 -14.91 8.12 0.45
CA GLY A 158 -15.97 8.24 1.45
C GLY A 158 -15.91 9.57 2.19
N GLU A 159 -17.04 10.03 2.71
CA GLU A 159 -17.13 11.25 3.53
C GLU A 159 -16.51 11.04 4.92
N MET A 160 -16.29 12.13 5.66
CA MET A 160 -15.76 12.05 7.02
C MET A 160 -16.81 11.50 7.98
N GLU A 161 -16.47 10.41 8.67
CA GLU A 161 -17.31 9.75 9.65
C GLU A 161 -16.84 10.06 11.08
N LEU A 162 -17.80 10.17 12.01
CA LEU A 162 -17.55 10.26 13.46
C LEU A 162 -17.88 8.92 14.10
N LEU A 163 -16.88 8.27 14.70
CA LEU A 163 -17.04 6.96 15.34
C LEU A 163 -17.67 7.13 16.74
N PRO A 164 -18.89 6.63 16.98
CA PRO A 164 -19.64 6.94 18.22
C PRO A 164 -18.89 6.55 19.51
N GLU A 165 -18.23 5.40 19.51
CA GLU A 165 -17.56 4.85 20.70
C GLU A 165 -16.33 5.66 21.15
N SER A 166 -15.65 6.32 20.22
CA SER A 166 -14.37 6.99 20.49
C SER A 166 -14.42 8.50 20.27
N GLY A 167 -15.47 8.99 19.60
CA GLY A 167 -15.53 10.35 19.04
C GLY A 167 -14.42 10.64 18.02
N ALA A 168 -13.70 9.61 17.54
CA ALA A 168 -12.62 9.77 16.58
C ALA A 168 -13.20 9.92 15.17
N ARG A 169 -12.55 10.75 14.35
CA ARG A 169 -12.92 10.88 12.94
C ARG A 169 -12.25 9.79 12.11
N ARG A 170 -12.95 9.32 11.09
CA ARG A 170 -12.47 8.34 10.11
C ARG A 170 -12.84 8.80 8.71
N ARG A 171 -12.05 8.41 7.73
CA ARG A 171 -12.38 8.53 6.32
C ARG A 171 -11.77 7.37 5.53
N GLU A 172 -12.43 6.94 4.46
CA GLU A 172 -12.04 5.73 3.73
C GLU A 172 -12.02 5.93 2.21
N ILE A 173 -11.08 5.27 1.54
CA ILE A 173 -11.05 5.16 0.07
C ILE A 173 -11.23 3.68 -0.26
N ASP A 174 -12.36 3.34 -0.86
CA ASP A 174 -12.54 2.04 -1.49
C ASP A 174 -11.92 2.09 -2.89
N PHE A 175 -11.14 1.07 -3.27
CA PHE A 175 -10.57 1.01 -4.62
C PHE A 175 -10.82 -0.33 -5.29
N ASN A 176 -11.02 -0.28 -6.60
CA ASN A 176 -11.19 -1.45 -7.44
C ASN A 176 -10.53 -1.22 -8.81
N MET A 177 -9.67 -2.15 -9.21
CA MET A 177 -9.12 -2.15 -10.55
C MET A 177 -10.19 -2.60 -11.56
N VAL A 178 -10.43 -1.77 -12.56
CA VAL A 178 -11.45 -2.00 -13.60
C VAL A 178 -10.85 -2.51 -14.92
N ASP A 179 -9.55 -2.31 -15.11
CA ASP A 179 -8.77 -2.82 -16.25
C ASP A 179 -7.29 -2.95 -15.83
N GLY A 180 -6.55 -3.94 -16.33
CA GLY A 180 -5.13 -4.11 -15.99
C GLY A 180 -4.63 -5.54 -15.91
N ASP A 181 -3.40 -5.71 -15.42
CA ASP A 181 -2.68 -6.99 -15.49
C ASP A 181 -3.12 -8.02 -14.42
N PHE A 182 -3.83 -7.57 -13.39
CA PHE A 182 -4.36 -8.46 -12.34
C PHE A 182 -5.79 -8.91 -12.63
N LYS A 183 -6.14 -10.14 -12.22
CA LYS A 183 -7.55 -10.59 -12.28
C LYS A 183 -8.44 -9.90 -11.25
N VAL A 184 -7.88 -9.60 -10.08
CA VAL A 184 -8.55 -8.90 -8.97
C VAL A 184 -7.50 -8.08 -8.27
N PHE A 185 -7.73 -6.77 -8.19
CA PHE A 185 -6.95 -5.86 -7.35
C PHE A 185 -7.91 -4.83 -6.77
N GLN A 186 -8.23 -4.99 -5.50
CA GLN A 186 -9.23 -4.20 -4.80
C GLN A 186 -8.92 -4.14 -3.32
N GLY A 187 -9.42 -3.12 -2.65
CA GLY A 187 -9.20 -2.97 -1.22
C GLY A 187 -9.72 -1.64 -0.70
N LYS A 188 -9.22 -1.29 0.48
CA LYS A 188 -9.67 -0.11 1.22
C LYS A 188 -8.49 0.53 1.94
N TRP A 189 -8.36 1.84 1.78
CA TRP A 189 -7.55 2.68 2.65
C TRP A 189 -8.45 3.29 3.72
N SER A 190 -7.99 3.30 4.97
CA SER A 190 -8.72 3.89 6.08
C SER A 190 -7.79 4.76 6.90
N VAL A 191 -8.17 6.02 7.09
CA VAL A 191 -7.47 6.96 7.95
C VAL A 191 -8.38 7.25 9.15
N GLN A 192 -7.90 6.91 10.35
CA GLN A 192 -8.65 7.10 11.58
C GLN A 192 -7.81 7.88 12.58
N GLU A 193 -8.41 8.89 13.19
CA GLU A 193 -7.77 9.61 14.28
C GLU A 193 -7.52 8.68 15.47
N ARG A 194 -6.34 8.82 16.06
CA ARG A 194 -5.98 8.20 17.33
C ARG A 194 -5.79 9.34 18.31
N ARG A 195 -6.69 9.44 19.29
CA ARG A 195 -6.43 10.30 20.45
C ARG A 195 -5.27 9.68 21.22
N ALA A 196 -4.21 10.45 21.45
CA ALA A 196 -3.26 10.10 22.48
C ALA A 196 -4.01 10.12 23.82
N LYS A 197 -3.90 9.05 24.62
CA LYS A 197 -4.24 9.17 26.03
C LYS A 197 -3.23 10.17 26.61
N LEU A 198 -3.73 11.29 27.13
CA LEU A 198 -2.89 12.14 27.99
C LEU A 198 -2.46 11.24 29.15
N ILE A 199 -1.17 10.94 29.24
CA ILE A 199 -0.62 10.38 30.47
C ILE A 199 -0.53 11.59 31.40
N ALA A 200 -1.44 11.64 32.37
CA ALA A 200 -1.45 12.65 33.42
C ALA A 200 -0.38 12.34 34.47
#